data_AF-A0A8T2N3I7-F1
#
_entry.id   AF-A0A8T2N3I7-F1
#
_cell.length_a   1.000
_cell.length_b   1.000
_cell.length_c   1.000
_cell.angle_alpha   90.00
_cell.angle_beta   90.00
_cell.angle_gamma   90.00
#
_symmetry.space_group_name_H-M   'P 1'
#
loop_
_entity.id
_entity.type
_entity.pdbx_description
1 polymer ?
#
loop_
_entity_poly.entity_id
_entity_poly.type
_entity_poly.pdbx_seq_one_letter_code
_entity_poly.pdbx_strand_id
1 'polypeptide(L)' 'MTLLVLLLLVGAAVADVPRGDGRIIGGYECARQSQPWIASLNYGYHFCGAVLINDQWLLSVAHCWYK' A
#
# COMPACT_ATOMS: atom_id res chain seq x y z
N MET A 1 0.35 -28.56 -20.29
CA MET A 1 1.56 -28.06 -19.60
C MET A 1 1.93 -26.66 -20.07
N THR A 2 2.05 -26.42 -21.37
CA THR A 2 2.29 -25.09 -21.98
C THR A 2 1.24 -24.04 -21.60
N LEU A 3 -0.06 -24.38 -21.61
CA LEU A 3 -1.11 -23.45 -21.18
C LEU A 3 -0.99 -23.02 -19.71
N LEU A 4 -0.63 -23.96 -18.84
CA LEU A 4 -0.47 -23.71 -17.40
C LEU A 4 0.74 -22.81 -17.14
N VAL A 5 1.84 -23.02 -17.87
CA VAL A 5 3.02 -22.15 -17.86
C VAL A 5 2.68 -20.75 -18.37
N LEU A 6 1.93 -20.63 -19.47
CA LEU A 6 1.48 -19.34 -19.98
C LEU A 6 0.58 -18.60 -18.98
N LEU A 7 -0.35 -19.30 -18.34
CA LEU A 7 -1.22 -18.73 -17.30
C LEU A 7 -0.42 -18.24 -16.09
N LEU A 8 0.60 -18.99 -15.65
CA LEU A 8 1.48 -18.59 -14.56
C LEU A 8 2.35 -17.37 -14.92
N LEU A 9 2.88 -17.33 -16.14
CA LEU A 9 3.70 -16.21 -16.64
C LEU A 9 2.85 -14.93 -16.79
N VAL A 10 1.65 -15.04 -17.34
CA VAL A 10 0.71 -13.91 -17.46
C VAL A 10 0.23 -13.47 -16.07
N GLY A 11 -0.06 -14.42 -15.18
CA GLY A 11 -0.47 -14.14 -13.79
C GLY A 11 0.60 -13.39 -12.99
N ALA A 12 1.88 -13.74 -13.17
CA ALA A 12 2.98 -13.00 -12.57
C ALA A 12 3.11 -11.57 -13.15
N ALA A 13 2.92 -11.39 -14.46
CA ALA A 13 3.03 -10.08 -15.10
C ALA A 13 1.93 -9.08 -14.70
N VAL A 14 0.72 -9.55 -14.36
CA VAL A 14 -0.39 -8.67 -13.94
C VAL A 14 -0.35 -8.30 -12.46
N ALA A 15 0.44 -9.00 -11.64
CA ALA A 15 0.55 -8.72 -10.21
C ALA A 15 1.29 -7.41 -9.91
N ASP A 16 2.16 -6.98 -10.82
CA ASP A 16 2.98 -5.76 -10.67
C ASP A 16 2.34 -4.51 -11.28
N VAL A 17 1.07 -4.52 -11.70
CA VAL A 17 0.40 -3.31 -12.17
C VAL A 17 0.29 -2.31 -11.00
N PRO A 18 1.02 -1.19 -11.02
CA PRO A 18 0.92 -0.20 -9.96
C PRO A 18 -0.48 0.40 -10.07
N ARG A 19 -1.32 0.18 -9.04
CA ARG A 19 -2.59 0.91 -8.92
C ARG A 19 -2.22 2.38 -8.77
N GLY A 20 -2.46 3.16 -9.82
CA GLY A 20 -1.93 4.51 -10.03
C GLY A 20 -2.56 5.59 -9.15
N ASP A 21 -2.74 5.34 -7.85
CA ASP A 21 -3.44 6.24 -6.94
C ASP A 21 -2.48 6.62 -5.79
N GLY A 22 -1.81 7.76 -5.92
CA GLY A 22 -1.01 8.38 -4.84
C GLY A 22 0.49 8.06 -4.89
N ARG A 23 1.23 8.72 -5.79
CA ARG A 23 2.69 8.62 -5.85
C ARG A 23 3.35 9.65 -4.94
N ILE A 24 4.33 9.22 -4.13
CA ILE A 24 5.29 10.12 -3.48
C ILE A 24 6.24 10.69 -4.55
N ILE A 25 6.12 11.98 -4.86
CA ILE A 25 6.90 12.64 -5.91
C ILE A 25 8.38 12.74 -5.50
N GLY A 26 9.28 12.26 -6.36
CA GLY A 26 10.71 12.19 -6.07
C GLY A 26 11.11 11.13 -5.03
N GLY A 27 10.16 10.28 -4.62
CA GLY A 27 10.41 9.20 -3.67
C GLY A 27 11.11 7.99 -4.28
N TYR A 28 11.42 7.03 -3.40
CA TYR A 28 11.98 5.73 -3.72
C TYR A 28 11.26 4.64 -2.92
N GLU A 29 11.37 3.39 -3.36
CA GLU A 29 10.78 2.26 -2.66
C GLU A 29 11.45 2.08 -1.30
N CYS A 30 10.63 1.94 -0.27
CA CYS A 30 11.11 1.76 1.08
C CYS A 30 11.64 0.34 1.28
N ALA A 31 12.71 0.18 2.06
CA ALA A 31 13.12 -1.16 2.47
C ALA A 31 11.98 -1.81 3.28
N ARG A 32 11.80 -3.12 3.12
CA ARG A 32 10.72 -3.84 3.81
C ARG A 32 10.84 -3.59 5.32
N GLN A 33 9.72 -3.18 5.94
CA GLN A 33 9.60 -2.91 7.38
C GLN A 33 10.50 -1.78 7.93
N SER A 34 11.13 -0.94 7.09
CA SER A 34 11.99 0.13 7.60
C SER A 34 11.22 1.31 8.24
N GLN A 35 9.92 1.45 7.94
CA GLN A 35 9.03 2.47 8.53
C GLN A 35 7.95 1.78 9.38
N PRO A 36 8.29 1.16 10.53
CA PRO A 36 7.34 0.38 11.32
C PRO A 36 6.18 1.22 11.90
N TRP A 37 6.34 2.54 11.97
CA TRP A 37 5.31 3.46 12.43
C TRP A 37 4.28 3.82 11.34
N ILE A 38 4.52 3.51 10.06
CA ILE A 38 3.58 3.89 9.00
C ILE A 38 2.35 2.97 8.99
N ALA A 39 1.16 3.56 8.96
CA ALA A 39 -0.10 2.84 8.88
C ALA A 39 -0.92 3.28 7.67
N SER A 40 -1.62 2.33 7.08
CA SER A 40 -2.58 2.54 6.00
C SER A 40 -3.98 2.61 6.61
N LEU A 41 -4.65 3.76 6.49
CA LEU A 41 -6.08 3.86 6.78
C LEU A 41 -6.83 3.30 5.57
N ASN A 42 -7.60 2.23 5.80
CA ASN A 42 -8.23 1.46 4.74
C ASN A 42 -9.70 1.17 5.07
N TYR A 43 -10.59 1.47 4.11
CA TYR A 43 -12.00 1.10 4.16
C TYR A 43 -12.43 0.52 2.82
N GLY A 44 -11.86 -0.65 2.48
CA GLY A 44 -12.00 -1.29 1.17
C GLY A 44 -10.98 -0.81 0.13
N TYR A 45 -10.38 0.36 0.35
CA TYR A 45 -9.22 0.89 -0.37
C TYR A 45 -8.39 1.79 0.55
N HIS A 46 -7.11 2.00 0.22
CA HIS A 46 -6.25 2.95 0.93
C HIS A 46 -6.69 4.38 0.61
N PHE A 47 -7.04 5.16 1.62
CA PHE A 47 -7.51 6.53 1.42
C PHE A 47 -6.64 7.58 2.12
N CYS A 48 -5.95 7.20 3.20
CA CYS A 48 -5.04 8.10 3.93
C CYS A 48 -3.92 7.33 4.65
N GLY A 49 -2.84 8.04 4.99
CA GLY A 49 -1.79 7.56 5.87
C GLY A 49 -2.03 7.94 7.34
N ALA A 50 -1.39 7.20 8.25
CA ALA A 50 -1.31 7.51 9.67
C ALA A 50 0.05 7.06 10.25
N VAL A 51 0.35 7.52 11.47
CA VAL A 51 1.60 7.21 12.20
C VAL A 51 1.26 6.59 13.55
N LEU A 52 1.85 5.44 13.87
CA LEU A 52 1.77 4.81 15.19
C LEU A 52 2.57 5.63 16.21
N ILE A 53 1.87 6.19 17.20
CA ILE A 53 2.47 7.03 18.25
C ILE A 53 2.65 6.27 19.57
N ASN A 54 1.95 5.15 19.75
CA ASN A 54 2.12 4.17 20.82
C ASN A 54 1.34 2.88 20.46
N ASP A 55 1.33 1.90 21.37
CA ASP A 55 0.73 0.58 21.15
C ASP A 55 -0.78 0.55 20.87
N GLN A 56 -1.49 1.67 21.08
CA GLN A 56 -2.96 1.74 20.95
C GLN A 56 -3.46 2.92 20.11
N TRP A 57 -2.58 3.84 19.70
CA TRP A 57 -2.98 5.11 19.09
C TRP A 57 -2.23 5.39 17.79
N LEU A 58 -3.01 5.82 16.79
CA LEU A 58 -2.54 6.33 15.51
C LEU A 58 -2.81 7.84 15.41
N LEU A 59 -1.85 8.58 14.87
CA LEU A 59 -1.99 9.99 14.50
C LEU A 59 -2.20 10.13 12.99
N SER A 60 -3.20 10.88 12.57
CA SER A 60 -3.46 11.24 11.17
C SER A 60 -3.98 12.69 11.09
N VAL A 61 -4.35 13.16 9.90
CA VAL A 61 -4.95 14.48 9.70
C VAL A 61 -6.47 14.42 9.86
N ALA A 62 -7.07 15.48 10.42
CA ALA A 62 -8.49 15.48 10.79
C ALA A 62 -9.47 15.20 9.63
N HIS A 63 -9.13 15.57 8.40
CA HIS A 63 -9.98 15.33 7.22
C HIS A 63 -9.90 13.88 6.70
N CYS A 64 -9.02 13.05 7.25
CA CYS A 64 -8.94 11.62 6.98
C CYS A 64 -9.81 10.78 7.92
N TRP A 65 -10.70 11.41 8.68
CA TRP A 65 -11.71 10.64 9.42
C TRP A 65 -12.75 10.10 8.44
N TYR A 66 -13.17 8.85 8.64
CA TYR A 66 -14.23 8.26 7.84
C TYR A 66 -15.51 9.11 8.03
N LYS A 67 -16.05 9.61 6.93
CA LYS A 67 -17.44 10.07 6.87
C LYS A 67 -18.20 9.12 5.96
#